data_AF-A0A835Z0Q4-F1
#
_entry.id   AF-A0A835Z0Q4-F1
#
_cell.length_a   1.000
_cell.length_b   1.000
_cell.length_c   1.000
_cell.angle_alpha   90.00
_cell.angle_beta   90.00
_cell.angle_gamma   90.00
#
_symmetry.space_group_name_H-M   'P 1'
#
loop_
_entity.id
_entity.type
_entity.pdbx_description
1 polymer ?
#
loop_
_entity_poly.entity_id
_entity_poly.type
_entity_poly.pdbx_seq_one_letter_code
_entity_poly.pdbx_strand_id
1 'polypeptide(L)'
;MACAFSSVSAFSAVLNWAPSAEACLIQYGLGTGGRFTTAAEVAGGACKFTALNLRPSQTYRARVVTARHGVVVAQGEFVTRSRSDSDIAAMYESLRGDGGELDATDLDEEAHDALIDALGAVAKEGDVVHTAITVHGSVRHARATVALPGGEVVARPGDHLLMPFARRGDPCSVTIKSASGDGMLFEYCPDDDTVIVAGVRHQVGDRFVCFGQSAMIARGSIVVAFTNSVTATYPHSATLASKATTQGTTYFNAVSMSSATFTGQQTLGQTGKTVQSHYVYHPSNGTTQEIARHISSVASNQQDGTYSLGLSHADGASTFIDPVIQCARDETRFTSSDATTTVNSSFTKAGLSFDNADAALYLGANKEFRLKFTAGTGGTNYLSIDALVNGSYVTKSSFSN
;
A
#
# COMPACT_ATOMS: atom_id res chain seq x y z
N MET A 1 27.93 0.71 37.61
CA MET A 1 28.60 1.80 36.84
C MET A 1 27.57 2.86 36.45
N ALA A 2 27.98 4.03 35.97
CA ALA A 2 27.04 5.04 35.45
C ALA A 2 26.69 4.72 33.99
N CYS A 3 25.43 4.93 33.59
CA CYS A 3 25.08 5.01 32.18
C CYS A 3 25.57 6.36 31.62
N ALA A 4 26.09 6.38 30.40
CA ALA A 4 26.33 7.60 29.65
C ALA A 4 25.15 7.85 28.70
N PHE A 5 24.65 9.08 28.69
CA PHE A 5 23.55 9.48 27.80
C PHE A 5 24.09 10.41 26.71
N SER A 6 23.72 10.14 25.46
CA SER A 6 24.06 10.96 24.30
C SER A 6 22.82 11.22 23.45
N SER A 7 22.89 12.22 22.56
CA SER A 7 21.82 12.53 21.61
C SER A 7 20.43 12.63 22.24
N VAL A 8 20.32 13.37 23.35
CA VAL A 8 19.05 13.54 24.06
C VAL A 8 18.22 14.61 23.36
N SER A 9 17.09 14.19 22.79
CA SER A 9 16.09 15.03 22.15
C SER A 9 14.86 15.19 23.06
N ALA A 10 13.81 15.83 22.56
CA ALA A 10 12.51 15.85 23.23
C ALA A 10 11.83 14.48 23.27
N PHE A 11 12.12 13.61 22.29
CA PHE A 11 11.39 12.36 22.04
C PHE A 11 12.25 11.10 22.12
N SER A 12 13.57 11.25 22.21
CA SER A 12 14.52 10.12 22.21
C SER A 12 15.75 10.39 23.06
N ALA A 13 16.42 9.32 23.48
CA ALA A 13 17.74 9.40 24.11
C ALA A 13 18.54 8.14 23.84
N VAL A 14 19.85 8.30 23.59
CA VAL A 14 20.77 7.17 23.43
C VAL A 14 21.44 6.85 24.76
N LEU A 15 21.26 5.63 25.21
CA LEU A 15 21.90 5.06 26.38
C LEU A 15 23.12 4.25 25.97
N ASN A 16 24.27 4.56 26.56
CA ASN A 16 25.51 3.81 26.38
C ASN A 16 25.99 3.25 27.73
N TRP A 17 26.49 2.02 27.73
CA TRP A 17 27.09 1.42 28.91
C TRP A 17 28.30 0.55 28.55
N ALA A 18 29.08 0.16 29.56
CA ALA A 18 30.21 -0.74 29.35
C ALA A 18 29.72 -2.17 29.05
N PRO A 19 30.37 -2.91 28.13
CA PRO A 19 30.00 -4.29 27.83
C PRO A 19 29.95 -5.18 29.07
N SER A 20 28.97 -6.10 29.10
CA SER A 20 28.82 -7.12 30.14
C SER A 20 28.96 -8.51 29.52
N ALA A 21 29.49 -9.47 30.30
CA ALA A 21 29.57 -10.88 29.87
C ALA A 21 28.20 -11.56 29.81
N GLU A 22 27.17 -10.99 30.46
CA GLU A 22 25.81 -11.50 30.45
C GLU A 22 24.88 -10.65 29.57
N ALA A 23 23.90 -11.30 28.97
CA ALA A 23 22.78 -10.62 28.31
C ALA A 23 22.11 -9.64 29.28
N CYS A 24 21.77 -8.46 28.78
CA CYS A 24 21.21 -7.38 29.59
C CYS A 24 19.79 -7.02 29.14
N LEU A 25 19.00 -6.50 30.06
CA LEU A 25 17.73 -5.83 29.82
C LEU A 25 17.87 -4.36 30.19
N ILE A 26 17.11 -3.52 29.50
CA ILE A 26 17.08 -2.08 29.74
C ILE A 26 15.72 -1.75 30.31
N GLN A 27 15.73 -1.10 31.48
CA GLN A 27 14.56 -0.60 32.15
C GLN A 27 14.62 0.92 32.20
N TYR A 28 13.65 1.61 31.60
CA TYR A 28 13.55 3.06 31.67
C TYR A 28 12.13 3.53 31.93
N GLY A 29 11.99 4.69 32.57
CA GLY A 29 10.68 5.19 32.97
C GLY A 29 10.71 6.50 33.73
N LEU A 30 9.54 7.09 33.92
CA LEU A 30 9.35 8.29 34.72
C LEU A 30 9.42 7.88 36.20
N GLY A 31 10.53 8.19 36.88
CA GLY A 31 10.66 8.06 38.34
C GLY A 31 10.00 6.84 38.99
N THR A 32 8.78 7.05 39.50
CA THR A 32 7.98 6.11 40.29
C THR A 32 6.83 5.43 39.52
N GLY A 33 6.60 5.71 38.23
CA GLY A 33 5.48 5.17 37.45
C GLY A 33 5.82 4.86 35.99
N GLY A 34 5.51 3.63 35.55
CA GLY A 34 5.71 3.14 34.19
C GLY A 34 7.17 2.78 33.90
N ARG A 35 7.50 1.48 33.92
CA ARG A 35 8.80 0.97 33.48
C ARG A 35 8.64 0.26 32.15
N PHE A 36 9.22 0.81 31.10
CA PHE A 36 9.45 0.08 29.86
C PHE A 36 10.63 -0.85 30.09
N THR A 37 10.48 -2.12 29.71
CA THR A 37 11.56 -3.11 29.77
C THR A 37 11.76 -3.68 28.38
N THR A 38 12.99 -3.64 27.88
CA THR A 38 13.34 -4.20 26.57
C THR A 38 14.68 -4.91 26.62
N ALA A 39 14.94 -5.80 25.68
CA ALA A 39 16.21 -6.48 25.55
C ALA A 39 17.30 -5.50 25.10
N ALA A 40 18.50 -5.61 25.67
CA ALA A 40 19.64 -4.87 25.18
C ALA A 40 20.23 -5.58 23.96
N GLU A 41 20.34 -4.90 22.82
CA GLU A 41 21.13 -5.39 21.70
C GLU A 41 22.59 -5.00 21.88
N VAL A 42 23.50 -5.95 21.62
CA VAL A 42 24.94 -5.71 21.64
C VAL A 42 25.44 -5.83 20.21
N ALA A 43 25.70 -4.69 19.57
CA ALA A 43 26.23 -4.64 18.21
C ALA A 43 27.68 -4.13 18.23
N GLY A 44 28.60 -4.87 17.60
CA GLY A 44 29.96 -4.40 17.33
C GLY A 44 30.85 -4.12 18.57
N GLY A 45 30.53 -4.68 19.74
CA GLY A 45 31.29 -4.45 20.98
C GLY A 45 30.97 -3.15 21.71
N ALA A 46 30.06 -2.33 21.16
CA ALA A 46 29.48 -1.18 21.84
C ALA A 46 28.08 -1.53 22.38
N CYS A 47 27.84 -1.18 23.63
CA CYS A 47 26.57 -1.41 24.31
C CYS A 47 25.74 -0.13 24.24
N LYS A 48 24.81 -0.08 23.27
CA LYS A 48 23.97 1.08 22.95
C LYS A 48 22.50 0.69 22.90
N PHE A 49 21.62 1.61 23.29
CA PHE A 49 20.17 1.50 23.11
C PHE A 49 19.55 2.88 22.90
N THR A 50 18.61 2.98 21.96
CA THR A 50 17.86 4.21 21.73
C THR A 50 16.47 4.08 22.38
N ALA A 51 16.23 4.88 23.42
CA ALA A 51 14.90 5.02 24.01
C ALA A 51 14.07 5.97 23.12
N LEU A 52 12.87 5.53 22.73
CA LEU A 52 11.95 6.26 21.85
C LEU A 52 10.64 6.62 22.58
N ASN A 53 9.83 7.46 21.94
CA ASN A 53 8.51 7.89 22.42
C ASN A 53 8.56 8.50 23.83
N LEU A 54 9.62 9.27 24.08
CA LEU A 54 9.78 9.98 25.34
C LEU A 54 8.93 11.25 25.33
N ARG A 55 8.49 11.65 26.52
CA ARG A 55 7.74 12.88 26.71
C ARG A 55 8.70 14.06 26.84
N PRO A 56 8.45 15.20 26.16
CA PRO A 56 9.30 16.39 26.29
C PRO A 56 9.34 16.95 27.72
N SER A 57 10.47 17.56 28.09
CA SER A 57 10.70 18.20 29.40
C SER A 57 10.46 17.28 30.61
N GLN A 58 10.77 15.99 30.50
CA GLN A 58 10.59 15.00 31.57
C GLN A 58 11.92 14.40 32.02
N THR A 59 11.98 14.05 33.31
CA THR A 59 13.12 13.33 33.87
C THR A 59 12.88 11.82 33.83
N TYR A 60 13.76 11.10 33.15
CA TYR A 60 13.73 9.65 33.04
C TYR A 60 14.85 9.03 33.87
N ARG A 61 14.53 7.90 34.50
CA ARG A 61 15.50 6.99 35.12
C ARG A 61 15.72 5.80 34.21
N ALA A 62 16.97 5.45 33.97
CA ALA A 62 17.33 4.26 33.22
C ALA A 62 18.24 3.34 34.03
N ARG A 63 18.05 2.03 33.86
CA ARG A 63 18.85 0.97 34.47
C ARG A 63 19.10 -0.13 33.45
N VAL A 64 20.33 -0.61 33.41
CA VAL A 64 20.72 -1.81 32.68
C VAL A 64 20.86 -2.93 33.71
N VAL A 65 20.11 -4.00 33.54
CA VAL A 65 20.09 -5.15 34.45
C VAL A 65 20.50 -6.43 33.74
N THR A 66 21.21 -7.33 34.41
CA THR A 66 21.49 -8.67 33.87
C THR A 66 20.18 -9.43 33.67
N ALA A 67 19.98 -10.07 32.52
CA ALA A 67 18.74 -10.79 32.21
C ALA A 67 18.46 -11.96 33.16
N ARG A 68 19.52 -12.64 33.65
CA ARG A 68 19.39 -13.86 34.45
C ARG A 68 19.10 -13.62 35.93
N HIS A 69 19.68 -12.55 36.50
CA HIS A 69 19.66 -12.31 37.94
C HIS A 69 19.09 -10.94 38.35
N GLY A 70 18.74 -10.09 37.37
CA GLY A 70 18.20 -8.75 37.63
C GLY A 70 19.20 -7.79 38.31
N VAL A 71 20.50 -8.11 38.32
CA VAL A 71 21.54 -7.28 38.93
C VAL A 71 21.74 -6.02 38.10
N VAL A 72 21.72 -4.86 38.75
CA VAL A 72 21.94 -3.56 38.08
C VAL A 72 23.42 -3.42 37.72
N VAL A 73 23.70 -3.40 36.42
CA VAL A 73 25.05 -3.24 35.84
C VAL A 73 25.39 -1.76 35.67
N ALA A 74 24.40 -0.99 35.21
CA ALA A 74 24.52 0.46 35.05
C ALA A 74 23.20 1.17 35.36
N GLN A 75 23.27 2.41 35.84
CA GLN A 75 22.09 3.26 36.02
C GLN A 75 22.42 4.73 35.83
N GLY A 76 21.39 5.53 35.53
CA GLY A 76 21.51 6.98 35.43
C GLY A 76 20.16 7.67 35.23
N GLU A 77 20.22 8.99 35.17
CA GLU A 77 19.08 9.87 34.90
C GLU A 77 19.39 10.81 33.74
N PHE A 78 18.37 11.16 32.97
CA PHE A 78 18.46 12.17 31.94
C PHE A 78 17.16 12.98 31.86
N VAL A 79 17.25 14.20 31.34
CA VAL A 79 16.09 15.08 31.13
C VAL A 79 15.93 15.28 29.64
N THR A 80 14.75 14.94 29.11
CA THR A 80 14.42 15.20 27.71
C THR A 80 14.30 16.70 27.46
N ARG A 81 14.62 17.12 26.24
CA ARG A 81 14.47 18.53 25.87
C ARG A 81 13.00 18.94 25.79
N SER A 82 12.77 20.25 25.71
CA SER A 82 11.42 20.79 25.52
C SER A 82 10.95 20.62 24.08
N ARG A 83 9.65 20.70 23.84
CA ARG A 83 9.09 20.60 22.48
C ARG A 83 9.57 21.75 21.58
N SER A 84 9.85 22.93 22.14
CA SER A 84 10.33 24.10 21.40
C SER A 84 11.83 24.07 21.09
N ASP A 85 12.61 23.28 21.84
CA ASP A 85 14.04 23.00 21.59
C ASP A 85 14.23 21.49 21.44
N SER A 86 13.50 20.89 20.49
CA SER A 86 13.31 19.45 20.45
C SER A 86 14.54 18.64 20.04
N ASP A 87 15.54 19.28 19.42
CA ASP A 87 16.75 18.64 18.87
C ASP A 87 16.44 17.38 18.05
N ILE A 88 15.54 17.53 17.06
CA ILE A 88 15.14 16.42 16.18
C ILE A 88 16.32 15.88 15.35
N ALA A 89 17.35 16.69 15.10
CA ALA A 89 18.58 16.22 14.47
C ALA A 89 19.26 15.11 15.30
N ALA A 90 19.31 15.26 16.63
CA ALA A 90 19.81 14.21 17.51
C ALA A 90 18.94 12.95 17.49
N MET A 91 17.61 13.09 17.42
CA MET A 91 16.70 11.95 17.26
C MET A 91 16.92 11.24 15.94
N TYR A 92 16.99 12.00 14.85
CA TYR A 92 17.21 11.50 13.51
C TYR A 92 18.52 10.70 13.40
N GLU A 93 19.65 11.26 13.84
CA GLU A 93 20.94 10.56 13.84
C GLU A 93 20.97 9.38 14.83
N SER A 94 20.10 9.35 15.86
CA SER A 94 20.00 8.20 16.76
C SER A 94 19.27 6.99 16.15
N LEU A 95 18.35 7.27 15.22
CA LEU A 95 17.53 6.30 14.49
C LEU A 95 18.19 5.87 13.16
N ARG A 96 19.04 6.72 12.59
CA ARG A 96 19.76 6.47 11.34
C ARG A 96 20.90 5.46 11.59
N GLY A 97 20.80 4.29 10.98
CA GLY A 97 21.85 3.28 10.96
C GLY A 97 23.00 3.63 10.02
N ASP A 98 24.06 2.83 10.07
CA ASP A 98 25.32 3.05 9.33
C ASP A 98 25.16 3.07 7.80
N GLY A 99 24.04 2.53 7.29
CA GLY A 99 23.69 2.53 5.86
C GLY A 99 22.82 3.71 5.40
N GLY A 100 22.48 4.67 6.27
CA GLY A 100 21.50 5.73 5.97
C GLY A 100 20.05 5.24 5.98
N GLU A 101 19.81 4.04 6.50
CA GLU A 101 18.47 3.52 6.76
C GLU A 101 18.02 3.98 8.15
N LEU A 102 16.81 4.49 8.25
CA LEU A 102 16.17 4.98 9.46
C LEU A 102 14.91 4.16 9.72
N ASP A 103 14.77 3.63 10.92
CA ASP A 103 13.55 2.93 11.34
C ASP A 103 12.68 3.84 12.23
N ALA A 104 11.51 4.18 11.71
CA ALA A 104 10.49 4.99 12.37
C ALA A 104 9.22 4.20 12.68
N THR A 105 9.19 2.87 12.51
CA THR A 105 7.95 2.10 12.70
C THR A 105 7.48 2.05 14.15
N ASP A 106 8.41 2.20 15.09
CA ASP A 106 8.13 2.18 16.52
C ASP A 106 7.78 3.56 17.09
N LEU A 107 7.77 4.62 16.28
CA LEU A 107 7.40 5.96 16.75
C LEU A 107 5.89 6.07 16.97
N ASP A 108 5.52 6.68 18.09
CA ASP A 108 4.14 7.12 18.29
C ASP A 108 3.80 8.31 17.38
N GLU A 109 2.51 8.63 17.28
CA GLU A 109 2.03 9.69 16.38
C GLU A 109 2.70 11.05 16.65
N GLU A 110 2.99 11.38 17.92
CA GLU A 110 3.60 12.66 18.27
C GLU A 110 5.07 12.73 17.85
N ALA A 111 5.85 11.70 18.17
CA ALA A 111 7.26 11.62 17.78
C ALA A 111 7.42 11.48 16.27
N HIS A 112 6.50 10.75 15.62
CA HIS A 112 6.45 10.59 14.17
C HIS A 112 6.19 11.93 13.48
N ASP A 113 5.11 12.64 13.83
CA ASP A 113 4.79 13.94 13.21
C ASP A 113 5.93 14.96 13.43
N ALA A 114 6.55 14.99 14.62
CA ALA A 114 7.68 15.87 14.91
C ALA A 114 8.94 15.52 14.09
N LEU A 115 9.20 14.23 13.86
CA LEU A 115 10.27 13.78 12.98
C LEU A 115 9.99 14.23 11.55
N ILE A 116 8.78 13.97 11.04
CA ILE A 116 8.36 14.32 9.69
C ILE A 116 8.51 15.82 9.41
N ASP A 117 8.03 16.67 10.33
CA ASP A 117 8.12 18.13 10.18
C ASP A 117 9.57 18.63 10.09
N ALA A 118 10.52 17.90 10.67
CA ALA A 118 11.93 18.26 10.65
C ALA A 118 12.75 17.54 9.58
N LEU A 119 12.24 16.44 8.99
CA LEU A 119 12.98 15.60 8.04
C LEU A 119 13.53 16.41 6.86
N GLY A 120 12.78 17.39 6.35
CA GLY A 120 13.26 18.24 5.25
C GLY A 120 14.54 19.03 5.57
N ALA A 121 14.81 19.27 6.86
CA ALA A 121 16.02 19.97 7.31
C ALA A 121 17.16 19.04 7.75
N VAL A 122 16.87 17.80 8.15
CA VAL A 122 17.87 16.88 8.75
C VAL A 122 18.19 15.67 7.88
N ALA A 123 17.27 15.26 7.00
CA ALA A 123 17.48 14.10 6.14
C ALA A 123 18.42 14.44 4.98
N LYS A 124 19.14 13.42 4.49
CA LYS A 124 20.00 13.54 3.31
C LYS A 124 19.29 12.87 2.13
N GLU A 125 19.53 13.41 0.93
CA GLU A 125 18.95 12.85 -0.29
C GLU A 125 19.39 11.40 -0.47
N GLY A 126 18.42 10.51 -0.70
CA GLY A 126 18.67 9.07 -0.83
C GLY A 126 18.69 8.27 0.48
N ASP A 127 18.53 8.92 1.65
CA ASP A 127 18.28 8.19 2.89
C ASP A 127 16.99 7.36 2.77
N VAL A 128 16.95 6.22 3.47
CA VAL A 128 15.81 5.30 3.42
C VAL A 128 15.12 5.28 4.77
N VAL A 129 13.80 5.44 4.78
CA VAL A 129 12.97 5.47 5.97
C VAL A 129 12.00 4.31 5.96
N HIS A 130 12.05 3.48 6.99
CA HIS A 130 11.03 2.49 7.30
C HIS A 130 9.96 3.18 8.16
N THR A 131 8.76 3.34 7.62
CA THR A 131 7.69 4.07 8.31
C THR A 131 6.37 3.33 8.19
N ALA A 132 5.51 3.52 9.19
CA ALA A 132 4.11 3.14 9.11
C ALA A 132 3.36 4.20 8.26
N ILE A 133 2.63 3.75 7.24
CA ILE A 133 1.75 4.57 6.40
C ILE A 133 0.32 4.08 6.53
N THR A 134 -0.64 5.00 6.49
CA THR A 134 -2.06 4.63 6.48
C THR A 134 -2.60 4.68 5.05
N VAL A 135 -3.11 3.54 4.59
CA VAL A 135 -3.70 3.33 3.25
C VAL A 135 -5.11 2.77 3.42
N HIS A 136 -6.13 3.52 2.99
CA HIS A 136 -7.54 3.11 3.12
C HIS A 136 -7.93 2.73 4.56
N GLY A 137 -7.45 3.50 5.54
CA GLY A 137 -7.69 3.24 6.96
C GLY A 137 -6.92 2.05 7.55
N SER A 138 -6.07 1.38 6.76
CA SER A 138 -5.20 0.29 7.22
C SER A 138 -3.75 0.76 7.33
N VAL A 139 -3.11 0.48 8.46
CA VAL A 139 -1.67 0.75 8.65
C VAL A 139 -0.86 -0.29 7.90
N ARG A 140 0.15 0.16 7.15
CA ARG A 140 1.12 -0.68 6.43
C ARG A 140 2.53 -0.17 6.71
N HIS A 141 3.51 -1.05 6.76
CA HIS A 141 4.91 -0.66 6.82
C HIS A 141 5.46 -0.48 5.41
N ALA A 142 6.14 0.63 5.16
CA ALA A 142 6.74 0.94 3.87
C ALA A 142 8.22 1.31 4.07
N ARG A 143 9.06 0.85 3.14
CA ARG A 143 10.45 1.26 3.00
C ARG A 143 10.51 2.34 1.92
N ALA A 144 10.70 3.59 2.32
CA ALA A 144 10.60 4.75 1.44
C ALA A 144 11.92 5.53 1.33
N THR A 145 12.32 5.90 0.13
CA THR A 145 13.50 6.75 -0.11
C THR A 145 13.13 8.22 0.04
N VAL A 146 13.92 8.99 0.77
CA VAL A 146 13.71 10.41 0.99
C VAL A 146 13.99 11.20 -0.29
N ALA A 147 13.01 12.00 -0.70
CA ALA A 147 13.12 12.93 -1.81
C ALA A 147 12.97 14.36 -1.26
N LEU A 148 14.07 15.12 -1.28
CA LEU A 148 14.14 16.45 -0.64
C LEU A 148 13.53 17.55 -1.53
N PRO A 149 12.99 18.63 -0.93
CA PRO A 149 12.51 19.80 -1.67
C PRO A 149 13.58 20.37 -2.62
N GLY A 150 13.19 20.67 -3.86
CA GLY A 150 14.04 21.16 -4.94
C GLY A 150 14.92 20.09 -5.60
N GLY A 151 14.89 18.86 -5.10
CA GLY A 151 15.71 17.74 -5.59
C GLY A 151 15.13 17.01 -6.79
N GLU A 152 15.91 16.03 -7.27
CA GLU A 152 15.52 15.11 -8.33
C GLU A 152 15.72 13.67 -7.87
N VAL A 153 14.66 12.86 -7.90
CA VAL A 153 14.72 11.45 -7.48
C VAL A 153 14.28 10.53 -8.61
N VAL A 154 15.02 9.44 -8.83
CA VAL A 154 14.63 8.41 -9.80
C VAL A 154 13.72 7.40 -9.12
N ALA A 155 12.49 7.25 -9.61
CA ALA A 155 11.54 6.24 -9.14
C ALA A 155 11.60 4.97 -9.99
N ARG A 156 11.60 3.81 -9.33
CA ARG A 156 11.49 2.48 -9.96
C ARG A 156 10.18 1.80 -9.57
N PRO A 157 9.70 0.82 -10.36
CA PRO A 157 8.57 -0.01 -9.98
C PRO A 157 8.78 -0.64 -8.59
N GLY A 158 7.80 -0.44 -7.69
CA GLY A 158 7.85 -0.96 -6.32
C GLY A 158 8.55 -0.05 -5.31
N ASP A 159 9.14 1.08 -5.75
CA ASP A 159 9.69 2.04 -4.82
C ASP A 159 8.58 2.77 -4.05
N HIS A 160 8.94 3.23 -2.86
CA HIS A 160 8.16 4.21 -2.12
C HIS A 160 9.03 5.46 -1.96
N LEU A 161 8.46 6.63 -2.17
CA LEU A 161 9.18 7.89 -1.98
C LEU A 161 8.57 8.64 -0.83
N LEU A 162 9.39 9.01 0.16
CA LEU A 162 9.02 9.87 1.26
C LEU A 162 9.36 11.30 0.89
N MET A 163 8.35 12.15 0.76
CA MET A 163 8.56 13.59 0.54
C MET A 163 8.24 14.32 1.84
N PRO A 164 9.25 14.75 2.62
CA PRO A 164 9.07 15.37 3.92
C PRO A 164 8.74 16.85 3.75
N PHE A 165 7.60 17.14 3.10
CA PHE A 165 7.16 18.50 2.94
C PHE A 165 6.64 19.02 4.28
N ALA A 166 7.12 20.19 4.68
CA ALA A 166 6.67 20.83 5.91
C ALA A 166 5.18 21.21 5.78
N ARG A 167 4.35 20.85 6.78
CA ARG A 167 2.94 21.28 6.85
C ARG A 167 2.76 22.80 6.98
N ARG A 168 3.86 23.54 7.18
CA ARG A 168 3.87 25.00 7.33
C ARG A 168 5.01 25.57 6.50
N GLY A 169 4.73 26.55 5.66
CA GLY A 169 5.73 27.25 4.86
C GLY A 169 5.30 27.44 3.42
N ASP A 170 6.28 27.76 2.57
CA ASP A 170 6.07 27.93 1.14
C ASP A 170 5.85 26.58 0.45
N PRO A 171 5.11 26.55 -0.68
CA PRO A 171 5.01 25.38 -1.53
C PRO A 171 6.39 24.82 -1.86
N CYS A 172 6.52 23.50 -1.72
CA CYS A 172 7.74 22.78 -1.99
C CYS A 172 7.54 21.90 -3.21
N SER A 173 8.55 21.75 -4.05
CA SER A 173 8.45 20.86 -5.21
C SER A 173 9.58 19.84 -5.24
N VAL A 174 9.34 18.71 -5.89
CA VAL A 174 10.36 17.72 -6.21
C VAL A 174 10.12 17.18 -7.60
N THR A 175 11.20 16.91 -8.34
CA THR A 175 11.08 16.30 -9.65
C THR A 175 11.33 14.81 -9.53
N ILE A 176 10.32 14.01 -9.84
CA ILE A 176 10.47 12.56 -9.91
C ILE A 176 10.80 12.21 -11.36
N LYS A 177 11.82 11.37 -11.57
CA LYS A 177 12.22 10.87 -12.88
C LYS A 177 11.92 9.39 -13.02
N SER A 178 11.45 8.98 -14.19
CA SER A 178 11.42 7.57 -14.57
C SER A 178 12.84 7.03 -14.79
N ALA A 179 12.98 5.72 -14.86
CA ALA A 179 14.24 5.08 -15.27
C ALA A 179 14.67 5.45 -16.70
N SER A 180 13.73 5.88 -17.56
CA SER A 180 14.02 6.39 -18.92
C SER A 180 14.46 7.85 -18.94
N GLY A 181 14.38 8.57 -17.80
CA GLY A 181 14.76 9.97 -17.68
C GLY A 181 13.61 10.97 -17.85
N ASP A 182 12.39 10.50 -18.07
CA ASP A 182 11.20 11.36 -18.13
C ASP A 182 10.90 11.94 -16.75
N GLY A 183 10.85 13.26 -16.63
CA GLY A 183 10.62 13.96 -15.37
C GLY A 183 9.17 14.40 -15.20
N MET A 184 8.69 14.37 -13.96
CA MET A 184 7.40 14.92 -13.56
C MET A 184 7.55 15.70 -12.27
N LEU A 185 7.03 16.92 -12.28
CA LEU A 185 7.08 17.83 -11.14
C LEU A 185 5.93 17.50 -10.19
N PHE A 186 6.27 17.36 -8.91
CA PHE A 186 5.35 17.20 -7.80
C PHE A 186 5.45 18.45 -6.95
N GLU A 187 4.37 19.20 -6.80
CA GLU A 187 4.33 20.41 -5.98
C GLU A 187 3.38 20.18 -4.81
N TYR A 188 3.88 20.31 -3.59
CA TYR A 188 3.07 20.24 -2.39
C TYR A 188 2.54 21.62 -2.01
N CYS A 189 1.25 21.67 -1.71
CA CYS A 189 0.53 22.83 -1.21
C CYS A 189 0.22 22.64 0.28
N PRO A 190 0.95 23.33 1.19
CA PRO A 190 0.75 23.19 2.64
C PRO A 190 -0.61 23.67 3.12
N ASP A 191 -1.22 24.65 2.42
CA ASP A 191 -2.48 25.28 2.82
C ASP A 191 -3.67 24.30 2.83
N ASP A 192 -3.66 23.31 1.93
CA ASP A 192 -4.76 22.36 1.75
C ASP A 192 -4.31 20.88 1.82
N ASP A 193 -3.06 20.62 2.21
CA ASP A 193 -2.45 19.29 2.30
C ASP A 193 -2.62 18.47 1.01
N THR A 194 -2.40 19.14 -0.13
CA THR A 194 -2.52 18.55 -1.48
C THR A 194 -1.22 18.53 -2.26
N VAL A 195 -1.15 17.65 -3.25
CA VAL A 195 -0.04 17.54 -4.19
C VAL A 195 -0.54 17.82 -5.59
N ILE A 196 0.10 18.73 -6.31
CA ILE A 196 -0.13 18.98 -7.71
C ILE A 196 0.86 18.15 -8.52
N VAL A 197 0.33 17.31 -9.40
CA VAL A 197 1.10 16.47 -10.32
C VAL A 197 0.59 16.73 -11.73
N ALA A 198 1.47 17.13 -12.64
CA ALA A 198 1.12 17.47 -14.02
C ALA A 198 -0.07 18.46 -14.13
N GLY A 199 -0.15 19.42 -13.21
CA GLY A 199 -1.22 20.43 -13.15
C GLY A 199 -2.55 19.96 -12.55
N VAL A 200 -2.64 18.71 -12.08
CA VAL A 200 -3.81 18.15 -11.41
C VAL A 200 -3.54 18.05 -9.92
N ARG A 201 -4.49 18.54 -9.11
CA ARG A 201 -4.42 18.51 -7.65
C ARG A 201 -4.92 17.16 -7.12
N HIS A 202 -4.17 16.56 -6.20
CA HIS A 202 -4.43 15.29 -5.56
C HIS A 202 -4.41 15.42 -4.03
N GLN A 203 -5.37 14.81 -3.36
CA GLN A 203 -5.47 14.73 -1.91
C GLN A 203 -4.89 13.41 -1.38
N VAL A 204 -4.67 13.35 -0.06
CA VAL A 204 -4.34 12.11 0.63
C VAL A 204 -5.41 11.05 0.36
N GLY A 205 -4.98 9.89 -0.14
CA GLY A 205 -5.82 8.76 -0.55
C GLY A 205 -6.07 8.68 -2.07
N ASP A 206 -5.82 9.77 -2.81
CA ASP A 206 -6.03 9.79 -4.26
C ASP A 206 -5.04 8.88 -4.98
N ARG A 207 -5.52 8.26 -6.06
CA ARG A 207 -4.73 7.43 -6.97
C ARG A 207 -4.60 8.11 -8.32
N PHE A 208 -3.42 8.04 -8.90
CA PHE A 208 -3.12 8.59 -10.23
C PHE A 208 -2.07 7.74 -10.93
N VAL A 209 -1.84 8.01 -12.21
CA VAL A 209 -0.83 7.30 -13.00
C VAL A 209 0.43 8.13 -13.07
N CYS A 210 1.54 7.53 -12.67
CA CYS A 210 2.87 8.13 -12.72
C CYS A 210 3.79 7.17 -13.50
N PHE A 211 4.34 7.62 -14.64
CA PHE A 211 5.20 6.79 -15.51
C PHE A 211 4.60 5.42 -15.89
N GLY A 212 3.29 5.38 -16.15
CA GLY A 212 2.57 4.15 -16.50
C GLY A 212 2.28 3.23 -15.30
N GLN A 213 2.55 3.65 -14.07
CA GLN A 213 2.30 2.90 -12.84
C GLN A 213 1.24 3.57 -11.97
N SER A 214 0.52 2.79 -11.17
CA SER A 214 -0.41 3.37 -10.19
C SER A 214 0.37 3.91 -9.00
N ALA A 215 0.27 5.22 -8.82
CA ALA A 215 0.74 5.96 -7.66
C ALA A 215 -0.44 6.33 -6.76
N MET A 216 -0.16 6.54 -5.47
CA MET A 216 -1.15 6.98 -4.49
C MET A 216 -0.48 7.86 -3.46
N ILE A 217 -1.19 8.89 -2.98
CA ILE A 217 -0.73 9.75 -1.88
C ILE A 217 -1.17 9.13 -0.55
N ALA A 218 -0.23 8.72 0.31
CA ALA A 218 -0.55 8.18 1.64
C ALA A 218 -0.40 9.23 2.76
N ARG A 219 -1.12 9.04 3.87
CA ARG A 219 -1.05 9.90 5.06
C ARG A 219 0.21 9.59 5.88
N GLY A 220 0.88 10.65 6.37
CA GLY A 220 2.11 10.56 7.17
C GLY A 220 3.36 10.98 6.39
N SER A 221 3.32 12.16 5.74
CA SER A 221 4.26 12.67 4.71
C SER A 221 4.25 11.86 3.43
N ILE A 222 3.34 12.25 2.54
CA ILE A 222 3.21 11.93 1.11
C ILE A 222 4.17 10.84 0.65
N VAL A 223 3.80 9.60 1.00
CA VAL A 223 4.46 8.44 0.43
C VAL A 223 3.82 8.17 -0.92
N VAL A 224 4.56 8.42 -2.00
CA VAL A 224 4.15 7.97 -3.33
C VAL A 224 4.45 6.50 -3.40
N ALA A 225 3.42 5.67 -3.24
CA ALA A 225 3.56 4.23 -3.40
C ALA A 225 3.40 3.86 -4.88
N PHE A 226 4.49 3.47 -5.54
CA PHE A 226 4.43 2.85 -6.85
C PHE A 226 3.96 1.41 -6.66
N THR A 227 2.65 1.22 -6.72
CA THR A 227 2.13 -0.14 -6.72
C THR A 227 2.26 -0.71 -8.12
N ASN A 228 2.86 -1.89 -8.22
CA ASN A 228 2.52 -2.82 -9.29
C ASN A 228 1.07 -3.25 -9.04
N SER A 229 0.12 -2.34 -9.24
CA SER A 229 -1.20 -2.82 -9.58
C SER A 229 -0.98 -3.61 -10.86
N VAL A 230 -1.37 -4.88 -10.85
CA VAL A 230 -1.69 -5.60 -12.07
C VAL A 230 -2.91 -4.89 -12.66
N THR A 231 -2.72 -3.66 -13.12
CA THR A 231 -3.53 -3.11 -14.18
C THR A 231 -3.23 -4.09 -15.30
N ALA A 232 -4.18 -4.97 -15.61
CA ALA A 232 -4.19 -5.54 -16.93
C ALA A 232 -4.23 -4.33 -17.86
N THR A 233 -3.07 -3.92 -18.38
CA THR A 233 -2.97 -2.91 -19.41
C THR A 233 -3.50 -3.60 -20.65
N TYR A 234 -4.82 -3.57 -20.80
CA TYR A 234 -5.44 -3.98 -22.05
C TYR A 234 -4.90 -3.05 -23.13
N PRO A 235 -4.47 -3.59 -24.28
CA PRO A 235 -3.80 -2.81 -25.30
C PRO A 235 -4.78 -1.79 -25.89
N HIS A 236 -4.77 -0.57 -25.33
CA HIS A 236 -5.50 0.56 -25.87
C HIS A 236 -4.51 1.67 -26.20
N SER A 237 -4.51 2.07 -27.48
CA SER A 237 -3.67 3.16 -27.98
C SER A 237 -4.12 4.50 -27.40
N ALA A 238 -3.20 5.24 -26.78
CA ALA A 238 -3.43 6.54 -26.16
C ALA A 238 -3.95 7.63 -27.13
N THR A 239 -3.98 7.36 -28.42
CA THR A 239 -4.47 8.27 -29.48
C THR A 239 -6.00 8.37 -29.59
N LEU A 240 -6.77 7.58 -28.84
CA LEU A 240 -8.21 7.38 -29.10
C LEU A 240 -9.19 7.99 -28.09
N ALA A 241 -8.75 8.64 -27.01
CA ALA A 241 -9.66 9.18 -25.99
C ALA A 241 -9.63 10.73 -25.96
N SER A 242 -10.54 11.40 -26.68
CA SER A 242 -10.56 12.87 -26.74
C SER A 242 -11.81 13.56 -26.17
N LYS A 243 -12.88 12.85 -25.77
CA LYS A 243 -13.96 13.46 -24.97
C LYS A 243 -14.94 12.40 -24.45
N ALA A 244 -15.22 12.42 -23.14
CA ALA A 244 -16.37 11.73 -22.55
C ALA A 244 -17.55 12.73 -22.48
N THR A 245 -18.64 12.45 -23.19
CA THR A 245 -19.89 13.22 -23.08
C THR A 245 -20.94 12.40 -22.35
N THR A 246 -21.11 12.67 -21.06
CA THR A 246 -22.26 12.22 -20.27
C THR A 246 -22.73 13.38 -19.40
N GLN A 247 -24.04 13.69 -19.43
CA GLN A 247 -24.69 14.41 -18.34
C GLN A 247 -24.77 13.43 -17.16
N GLY A 248 -23.98 13.68 -16.13
CA GLY A 248 -23.73 12.74 -15.03
C GLY A 248 -22.33 12.15 -15.17
N THR A 249 -21.42 12.62 -14.33
CA THR A 249 -19.97 12.42 -14.44
C THR A 249 -19.59 10.94 -14.39
N THR A 250 -18.90 10.44 -15.41
CA THR A 250 -17.99 9.29 -15.28
C THR A 250 -16.83 9.44 -16.24
N TYR A 251 -15.60 9.40 -15.71
CA TYR A 251 -14.35 9.45 -16.49
C TYR A 251 -13.64 8.10 -16.39
N PHE A 252 -13.36 7.48 -17.55
CA PHE A 252 -12.52 6.28 -17.66
C PHE A 252 -11.07 6.69 -17.92
N ASN A 253 -10.39 6.99 -16.83
CA ASN A 253 -8.96 6.94 -16.51
C ASN A 253 -8.75 7.92 -15.35
N ALA A 254 -8.11 7.47 -14.27
CA ALA A 254 -7.80 8.28 -13.08
C ALA A 254 -8.99 8.75 -12.22
N VAL A 255 -9.94 7.87 -11.86
CA VAL A 255 -10.88 8.13 -10.75
C VAL A 255 -11.10 6.86 -9.92
N SER A 256 -10.79 6.93 -8.61
CA SER A 256 -11.34 6.05 -7.59
C SER A 256 -12.81 6.40 -7.37
N MET A 257 -13.72 5.44 -7.57
CA MET A 257 -15.10 5.60 -7.13
C MET A 257 -15.23 5.24 -5.66
N SER A 258 -15.58 6.21 -4.83
CA SER A 258 -15.87 5.99 -3.40
C SER A 258 -17.21 5.26 -3.18
N SER A 259 -18.12 5.29 -4.15
CA SER A 259 -19.28 4.40 -4.35
C SER A 259 -20.22 5.08 -5.35
N ALA A 260 -20.75 4.37 -6.36
CA ALA A 260 -22.01 4.77 -6.99
C ALA A 260 -23.09 3.81 -6.51
N THR A 261 -24.03 4.33 -5.73
CA THR A 261 -25.18 3.57 -5.26
C THR A 261 -26.34 3.81 -6.23
N PHE A 262 -26.61 2.84 -7.10
CA PHE A 262 -27.81 2.84 -7.95
C PHE A 262 -28.92 2.09 -7.24
N THR A 263 -29.84 2.83 -6.61
CA THR A 263 -31.04 2.25 -6.00
C THR A 263 -32.15 2.15 -7.05
N GLY A 264 -32.35 0.95 -7.61
CA GLY A 264 -33.51 0.66 -8.45
C GLY A 264 -34.67 0.13 -7.61
N GLN A 265 -35.87 0.68 -7.78
CA GLN A 265 -37.08 0.12 -7.17
C GLN A 265 -37.59 -1.04 -8.05
N GLN A 266 -37.67 -2.24 -7.48
CA GLN A 266 -38.23 -3.41 -8.17
C GLN A 266 -39.72 -3.56 -7.83
N THR A 267 -40.56 -3.74 -8.85
CA THR A 267 -41.96 -4.15 -8.68
C THR A 267 -42.01 -5.67 -8.51
N LEU A 268 -42.72 -6.15 -7.48
CA LEU A 268 -42.90 -7.58 -7.24
C LEU A 268 -43.46 -8.28 -8.49
N GLY A 269 -42.83 -9.39 -8.91
CA GLY A 269 -43.21 -10.14 -10.11
C GLY A 269 -42.51 -9.70 -11.41
N GLN A 270 -41.65 -8.69 -11.38
CA GLN A 270 -40.84 -8.26 -12.53
C GLN A 270 -39.35 -8.33 -12.23
N THR A 271 -38.54 -8.67 -13.24
CA THR A 271 -37.07 -8.60 -13.13
C THR A 271 -36.64 -7.14 -13.05
N GLY A 272 -35.95 -6.76 -11.98
CA GLY A 272 -35.30 -5.46 -11.88
C GLY A 272 -33.95 -5.50 -12.60
N LYS A 273 -33.66 -4.50 -13.44
CA LYS A 273 -32.38 -4.42 -14.16
C LYS A 273 -31.86 -2.99 -14.13
N THR A 274 -30.61 -2.82 -13.71
CA THR A 274 -29.84 -1.58 -13.91
C THR A 274 -28.80 -1.83 -14.99
N VAL A 275 -28.66 -0.86 -15.90
CA VAL A 275 -27.66 -0.89 -16.96
C VAL A 275 -26.89 0.41 -16.92
N GLN A 276 -25.58 0.31 -16.83
CA GLN A 276 -24.65 1.43 -16.93
C GLN A 276 -23.73 1.16 -18.10
N SER A 277 -23.65 2.10 -19.04
CA SER A 277 -22.85 1.98 -20.26
C SER A 277 -21.81 3.08 -20.33
N HIS A 278 -20.64 2.75 -20.86
CA HIS A 278 -19.53 3.65 -21.04
C HIS A 278 -19.13 3.71 -22.51
N TYR A 279 -18.95 4.91 -23.02
CA TYR A 279 -18.72 5.16 -24.44
C TYR A 279 -17.45 5.98 -24.65
N VAL A 280 -16.78 5.73 -25.77
CA VAL A 280 -15.64 6.52 -26.26
C VAL A 280 -16.00 7.10 -27.63
N TYR A 281 -15.69 8.39 -27.81
CA TYR A 281 -15.81 9.07 -29.09
C TYR A 281 -14.52 8.93 -29.90
N HIS A 282 -14.65 8.49 -31.15
CA HIS A 282 -13.57 8.35 -32.12
C HIS A 282 -13.49 9.59 -33.01
N PRO A 283 -12.52 10.49 -32.80
CA PRO A 283 -12.44 11.75 -33.55
C PRO A 283 -12.08 11.56 -35.02
N SER A 284 -11.43 10.46 -35.38
CA SER A 284 -10.98 10.17 -36.76
C SER A 284 -12.12 9.77 -37.70
N ASN A 285 -13.19 9.18 -37.18
CA ASN A 285 -14.34 8.73 -37.97
C ASN A 285 -15.68 9.31 -37.47
N GLY A 286 -15.65 10.15 -36.43
CA GLY A 286 -16.83 10.82 -35.86
C GLY A 286 -17.82 9.91 -35.15
N THR A 287 -17.45 8.66 -34.85
CA THR A 287 -18.37 7.67 -34.24
C THR A 287 -18.22 7.62 -32.72
N THR A 288 -19.26 7.16 -32.04
CA THR A 288 -19.21 6.84 -30.60
C THR A 288 -19.38 5.34 -30.43
N GLN A 289 -18.46 4.70 -29.70
CA GLN A 289 -18.46 3.26 -29.46
C GLN A 289 -18.62 2.97 -27.98
N GLU A 290 -19.47 2.00 -27.63
CA GLU A 290 -19.54 1.49 -26.25
C GLU A 290 -18.30 0.63 -25.96
N ILE A 291 -17.59 0.94 -24.89
CA ILE A 291 -16.36 0.24 -24.49
C ILE A 291 -16.55 -0.65 -23.27
N ALA A 292 -17.53 -0.33 -22.42
CA ALA A 292 -17.83 -1.10 -21.24
C ALA A 292 -19.31 -1.01 -20.86
N ARG A 293 -19.84 -2.05 -20.23
CA ARG A 293 -21.19 -2.05 -19.68
C ARG A 293 -21.26 -2.84 -18.39
N HIS A 294 -21.93 -2.27 -17.40
CA HIS A 294 -22.27 -2.93 -16.15
C HIS A 294 -23.77 -3.23 -16.17
N ILE A 295 -24.14 -4.46 -15.88
CA ILE A 295 -25.54 -4.87 -15.75
C ILE A 295 -25.70 -5.50 -14.38
N SER A 296 -26.58 -4.94 -13.56
CA SER A 296 -27.04 -5.65 -12.37
C SER A 296 -28.50 -6.03 -12.58
N SER A 297 -28.88 -7.26 -12.24
CA SER A 297 -30.28 -7.67 -12.29
C SER A 297 -30.66 -8.46 -11.06
N VAL A 298 -31.93 -8.36 -10.68
CA VAL A 298 -32.57 -9.19 -9.66
C VAL A 298 -33.77 -9.81 -10.33
N ALA A 299 -33.84 -11.15 -10.33
CA ALA A 299 -34.91 -11.91 -10.93
C ALA A 299 -36.26 -11.56 -10.29
N SER A 300 -37.34 -11.84 -11.01
CA SER A 300 -38.72 -11.57 -10.55
C SER A 300 -39.10 -12.31 -9.27
N ASN A 301 -38.40 -13.41 -8.96
CA ASN A 301 -38.55 -14.18 -7.72
C ASN A 301 -37.81 -13.58 -6.52
N GLN A 302 -37.00 -12.52 -6.71
CA GLN A 302 -36.11 -11.89 -5.73
C GLN A 302 -35.11 -12.85 -5.06
N GLN A 303 -34.92 -14.05 -5.60
CA GLN A 303 -34.01 -15.06 -5.07
C GLN A 303 -32.70 -15.14 -5.85
N ASP A 304 -32.71 -14.68 -7.10
CA ASP A 304 -31.55 -14.73 -7.97
C ASP A 304 -31.13 -13.31 -8.38
N GLY A 305 -29.83 -13.06 -8.35
CA GLY A 305 -29.20 -11.83 -8.80
C GLY A 305 -28.10 -12.11 -9.79
N THR A 306 -27.90 -11.20 -10.75
CA THR A 306 -26.79 -11.26 -11.69
C THR A 306 -26.03 -9.95 -11.68
N TYR A 307 -24.71 -10.04 -11.80
CA TYR A 307 -23.84 -8.92 -12.06
C TYR A 307 -22.94 -9.24 -13.25
N SER A 308 -23.07 -8.45 -14.31
CA SER A 308 -22.30 -8.58 -15.54
C SER A 308 -21.41 -7.37 -15.73
N LEU A 309 -20.14 -7.62 -16.04
CA LEU A 309 -19.19 -6.63 -16.52
C LEU A 309 -18.78 -7.05 -17.93
N GLY A 310 -19.03 -6.19 -18.90
CA GLY A 310 -18.63 -6.40 -20.29
C GLY A 310 -17.66 -5.35 -20.76
N LEU A 311 -16.67 -5.76 -21.56
CA LEU A 311 -15.72 -4.88 -22.25
C LEU A 311 -15.76 -5.16 -23.75
N SER A 312 -15.60 -4.12 -24.58
CA SER A 312 -15.46 -4.30 -26.02
C SER A 312 -14.11 -4.91 -26.36
N HIS A 313 -14.10 -6.06 -27.06
CA HIS A 313 -12.87 -6.65 -27.59
C HIS A 313 -12.38 -5.88 -28.84
N ALA A 314 -11.06 -5.87 -29.06
CA ALA A 314 -10.41 -5.13 -30.14
C ALA A 314 -10.68 -5.69 -31.55
N ASP A 315 -11.24 -6.89 -31.64
CA ASP A 315 -11.53 -7.59 -32.89
C ASP A 315 -12.87 -7.16 -33.53
N GLY A 316 -13.63 -6.27 -32.89
CA GLY A 316 -14.84 -5.66 -33.48
C GLY A 316 -16.01 -6.62 -33.69
N ALA A 317 -15.86 -7.91 -33.39
CA ALA A 317 -16.85 -8.95 -33.67
C ALA A 317 -17.63 -9.38 -32.42
N SER A 318 -17.04 -9.25 -31.23
CA SER A 318 -17.61 -9.81 -30.00
C SER A 318 -18.42 -8.76 -29.22
N THR A 319 -19.66 -8.54 -29.64
CA THR A 319 -20.70 -7.76 -28.93
C THR A 319 -21.41 -8.59 -27.85
N PHE A 320 -20.67 -9.40 -27.08
CA PHE A 320 -21.28 -10.23 -26.04
C PHE A 320 -20.73 -9.89 -24.65
N ILE A 321 -21.66 -9.58 -23.75
CA ILE A 321 -21.38 -9.20 -22.37
C ILE A 321 -22.01 -10.28 -21.50
N ASP A 322 -21.22 -11.29 -21.14
CA ASP A 322 -21.70 -12.38 -20.28
C ASP A 322 -21.65 -11.97 -18.79
N PRO A 323 -22.53 -12.54 -17.95
CA PRO A 323 -22.50 -12.34 -16.50
C PRO A 323 -21.21 -12.88 -15.90
N VAL A 324 -20.44 -11.98 -15.28
CA VAL A 324 -19.18 -12.29 -14.58
C VAL A 324 -19.47 -12.92 -13.23
N ILE A 325 -20.57 -12.54 -12.58
CA ILE A 325 -21.04 -13.12 -11.32
C ILE A 325 -22.54 -13.35 -11.43
N GLN A 326 -22.98 -14.59 -11.23
CA GLN A 326 -24.38 -14.95 -11.09
C GLN A 326 -24.57 -15.56 -9.70
N CYS A 327 -25.45 -14.99 -8.91
CA CYS A 327 -25.83 -15.50 -7.60
C CYS A 327 -27.27 -15.99 -7.67
N ALA A 328 -27.46 -17.30 -7.80
CA ALA A 328 -28.73 -17.96 -7.61
C ALA A 328 -28.84 -18.48 -6.17
N ARG A 329 -30.06 -18.80 -5.74
CA ARG A 329 -30.31 -19.33 -4.38
C ARG A 329 -29.41 -20.50 -3.96
N ASP A 330 -29.12 -21.41 -4.89
CA ASP A 330 -28.38 -22.65 -4.62
C ASP A 330 -27.00 -22.70 -5.29
N GLU A 331 -26.62 -21.65 -6.02
CA GLU A 331 -25.39 -21.60 -6.82
C GLU A 331 -24.86 -20.18 -6.97
N THR A 332 -23.57 -19.96 -6.71
CA THR A 332 -22.86 -18.76 -7.16
C THR A 332 -21.88 -19.14 -8.27
N ARG A 333 -22.05 -18.59 -9.45
CA ARG A 333 -21.21 -18.85 -10.63
C ARG A 333 -20.40 -17.62 -11.00
N PHE A 334 -19.12 -17.83 -11.20
CA PHE A 334 -18.19 -16.85 -11.75
C PHE A 334 -17.82 -17.26 -13.17
N THR A 335 -17.97 -16.35 -14.11
CA THR A 335 -17.63 -16.58 -15.53
C THR A 335 -16.43 -15.72 -15.90
N SER A 336 -15.43 -16.32 -16.53
CA SER A 336 -14.30 -15.63 -17.13
C SER A 336 -14.15 -16.07 -18.57
N SER A 337 -14.11 -15.11 -19.50
CA SER A 337 -14.00 -15.38 -20.93
C SER A 337 -12.82 -14.63 -21.52
N ASP A 338 -12.10 -15.27 -22.44
CA ASP A 338 -11.21 -14.64 -23.41
C ASP A 338 -11.78 -14.78 -24.83
N ALA A 339 -10.99 -14.45 -25.87
CA ALA A 339 -11.43 -14.49 -27.27
C ALA A 339 -11.78 -15.90 -27.77
N THR A 340 -11.35 -16.95 -27.07
CA THR A 340 -11.42 -18.36 -27.53
C THR A 340 -12.00 -19.31 -26.50
N THR A 341 -12.01 -18.92 -25.22
CA THR A 341 -12.31 -19.81 -24.10
C THR A 341 -13.18 -19.10 -23.07
N THR A 342 -14.21 -19.79 -22.59
CA THR A 342 -14.98 -19.39 -21.40
C THR A 342 -14.79 -20.44 -20.32
N VAL A 343 -14.51 -19.99 -19.11
CA VAL A 343 -14.32 -20.82 -17.92
C VAL A 343 -15.32 -20.37 -16.86
N ASN A 344 -15.97 -21.33 -16.23
CA ASN A 344 -16.92 -21.12 -15.16
C ASN A 344 -16.46 -21.80 -13.87
N SER A 345 -16.58 -21.05 -12.77
CA SER A 345 -16.37 -21.56 -11.42
C SER A 345 -17.68 -21.45 -10.65
N SER A 346 -18.24 -22.57 -10.20
CA SER A 346 -19.52 -22.60 -9.50
C SER A 346 -19.35 -23.08 -8.07
N PHE A 347 -19.87 -22.30 -7.13
CA PHE A 347 -20.01 -22.63 -5.72
C PHE A 347 -21.44 -23.07 -5.45
N THR A 348 -21.62 -24.32 -5.08
CA THR A 348 -22.92 -24.88 -4.69
C THR A 348 -22.83 -25.48 -3.29
N LYS A 349 -23.94 -25.98 -2.76
CA LYS A 349 -23.94 -26.79 -1.53
C LYS A 349 -23.03 -28.04 -1.61
N ALA A 350 -22.69 -28.51 -2.81
CA ALA A 350 -21.80 -29.64 -3.03
C ALA A 350 -20.30 -29.24 -3.05
N GLY A 351 -20.01 -27.94 -3.02
CA GLY A 351 -18.65 -27.39 -3.03
C GLY A 351 -18.34 -26.54 -4.26
N LEU A 352 -17.05 -26.31 -4.47
CA LEU A 352 -16.50 -25.58 -5.61
C LEU A 352 -16.30 -26.53 -6.80
N SER A 353 -16.77 -26.13 -7.97
CA SER A 353 -16.62 -26.86 -9.23
C SER A 353 -16.14 -25.94 -10.34
N PHE A 354 -15.45 -26.52 -11.31
CA PHE A 354 -15.01 -25.85 -12.52
C PHE A 354 -15.51 -26.62 -13.73
N ASP A 355 -15.95 -25.93 -14.78
CA ASP A 355 -16.42 -26.56 -16.02
C ASP A 355 -15.27 -26.87 -17.02
N ASN A 356 -14.07 -26.36 -16.73
CA ASN A 356 -12.87 -26.60 -17.51
C ASN A 356 -11.84 -27.36 -16.66
N ALA A 357 -11.30 -28.45 -17.22
CA ALA A 357 -10.31 -29.30 -16.57
C ALA A 357 -8.95 -28.60 -16.30
N ASP A 358 -8.70 -27.47 -16.95
CA ASP A 358 -7.52 -26.62 -16.73
C ASP A 358 -7.79 -25.37 -15.87
N ALA A 359 -8.98 -25.27 -15.27
CA ALA A 359 -9.30 -24.15 -14.40
C ALA A 359 -8.40 -24.12 -13.15
N ALA A 360 -7.98 -22.91 -12.78
CA ALA A 360 -7.11 -22.69 -11.63
C ALA A 360 -7.56 -21.47 -10.83
N LEU A 361 -7.46 -21.56 -9.51
CA LEU A 361 -7.61 -20.43 -8.60
C LEU A 361 -6.25 -19.76 -8.42
N TYR A 362 -6.08 -18.57 -8.98
CA TYR A 362 -4.88 -17.76 -8.79
C TYR A 362 -4.96 -16.96 -7.50
N LEU A 363 -3.85 -16.91 -6.77
CA LEU A 363 -3.74 -16.29 -5.47
C LEU A 363 -2.45 -15.46 -5.40
N GLY A 364 -2.47 -14.42 -4.56
CA GLY A 364 -1.40 -13.42 -4.46
C GLY A 364 -1.55 -12.27 -5.48
N ALA A 365 -0.99 -11.11 -5.14
CA ALA A 365 -1.16 -9.86 -5.92
C ALA A 365 -0.69 -9.99 -7.38
N ASN A 366 0.28 -10.86 -7.66
CA ASN A 366 0.84 -11.11 -8.99
C ASN A 366 0.49 -12.49 -9.56
N LYS A 367 -0.55 -13.16 -9.04
CA LYS A 367 -0.84 -14.56 -9.37
C LYS A 367 0.37 -15.47 -9.06
N GLU A 368 1.07 -15.20 -7.96
CA GLU A 368 2.34 -15.87 -7.61
C GLU A 368 2.16 -17.36 -7.36
N PHE A 369 0.94 -17.76 -6.99
CA PHE A 369 0.58 -19.15 -6.80
C PHE A 369 -0.80 -19.44 -7.38
N ARG A 370 -1.03 -20.68 -7.80
CA ARG A 370 -2.34 -21.15 -8.24
C ARG A 370 -2.66 -22.52 -7.66
N LEU A 371 -3.94 -22.74 -7.37
CA LEU A 371 -4.49 -24.06 -7.10
C LEU A 371 -5.12 -24.56 -8.39
N LYS A 372 -4.57 -25.61 -8.98
CA LYS A 372 -5.08 -26.21 -10.21
C LYS A 372 -5.68 -27.57 -9.90
N PHE A 373 -6.94 -27.76 -10.28
CA PHE A 373 -7.56 -29.07 -10.32
C PHE A 373 -7.27 -29.70 -11.69
N THR A 374 -7.00 -30.99 -11.75
CA THR A 374 -6.84 -31.73 -13.00
C THR A 374 -7.53 -33.08 -12.86
N ALA A 375 -8.56 -33.29 -13.67
CA ALA A 375 -9.19 -34.59 -13.78
C ALA A 375 -8.23 -35.53 -14.53
N GLY A 376 -7.73 -36.56 -13.86
CA GLY A 376 -6.91 -37.60 -14.48
C GLY A 376 -7.75 -38.66 -15.17
N THR A 377 -7.12 -39.36 -16.11
CA THR A 377 -7.68 -40.58 -16.70
C THR A 377 -7.75 -41.68 -15.66
N GLY A 378 -8.89 -42.38 -15.57
CA GLY A 378 -9.09 -43.49 -14.62
C GLY A 378 -9.64 -43.10 -13.24
N GLY A 379 -10.15 -41.87 -13.07
CA GLY A 379 -10.82 -41.43 -11.83
C GLY A 379 -9.90 -40.83 -10.76
N THR A 380 -8.60 -40.77 -11.03
CA THR A 380 -7.64 -40.05 -10.19
C THR A 380 -7.75 -38.56 -10.46
N ASN A 381 -8.21 -37.80 -9.48
CA ASN A 381 -8.24 -36.36 -9.49
C ASN A 381 -6.98 -35.82 -8.83
N TYR A 382 -6.35 -34.83 -9.46
CA TYR A 382 -5.16 -34.17 -8.93
C TYR A 382 -5.51 -32.75 -8.50
N LEU A 383 -5.16 -32.39 -7.27
CA LEU A 383 -5.06 -31.00 -6.84
C LEU A 383 -3.58 -30.63 -6.80
N SER A 384 -3.19 -29.59 -7.52
CA SER A 384 -1.82 -29.08 -7.53
C SER A 384 -1.76 -27.65 -7.02
N ILE A 385 -0.71 -27.36 -6.25
CA ILE A 385 -0.29 -26.03 -5.87
C ILE A 385 0.92 -25.69 -6.72
N ASP A 386 0.76 -24.76 -7.65
CA ASP A 386 1.86 -24.30 -8.49
C ASP A 386 2.28 -22.89 -8.08
N ALA A 387 3.57 -22.58 -8.20
CA ALA A 387 4.10 -21.24 -8.01
C ALA A 387 4.69 -20.70 -9.32
N LEU A 388 4.53 -19.40 -9.56
CA LEU A 388 5.09 -18.71 -10.71
C LEU A 388 6.60 -18.51 -10.50
N VAL A 389 7.41 -19.16 -11.32
CA VAL A 389 8.87 -19.07 -11.30
C VAL A 389 9.34 -18.67 -12.70
N ASN A 390 9.98 -17.51 -12.83
CA ASN A 390 10.49 -16.99 -14.10
C ASN A 390 9.45 -17.00 -15.25
N GLY A 391 8.20 -16.64 -14.94
CA GLY A 391 7.11 -16.57 -15.92
C GLY A 391 6.42 -17.90 -16.24
N SER A 392 6.84 -19.03 -15.63
CA SER A 392 6.19 -20.34 -15.78
C SER A 392 5.72 -20.89 -14.44
N TYR A 393 4.54 -21.50 -14.41
CA TYR A 393 4.05 -22.17 -13.20
C TYR A 393 4.75 -23.51 -13.01
N VAL A 394 5.33 -23.68 -11.84
CA VAL A 394 6.01 -24.91 -11.42
C VAL A 394 5.25 -25.49 -10.24
N THR A 395 4.84 -26.76 -10.35
CA THR A 395 4.17 -27.48 -9.27
C THR A 395 5.08 -27.60 -8.06
N LYS A 396 4.62 -27.06 -6.94
CA LYS A 396 5.30 -27.13 -5.64
C LYS A 396 4.75 -28.25 -4.77
N SER A 397 3.48 -28.58 -4.93
CA SER A 397 2.84 -29.69 -4.22
C SER A 397 1.68 -30.23 -5.05
N SER A 398 1.43 -31.54 -4.95
CA SER A 398 0.30 -32.19 -5.61
C SER A 398 -0.29 -33.26 -4.72
N PHE A 399 -1.61 -33.37 -4.76
CA PHE A 399 -2.39 -34.34 -4.02
C PHE A 399 -3.26 -35.12 -5.00
N SER A 400 -3.26 -36.44 -4.90
CA SER A 400 -4.15 -37.31 -5.67
C SER A 400 -5.08 -38.06 -4.71
N ASN A 401 -6.28 -38.41 -5.18
CA ASN A 401 -7.20 -39.29 -4.46
C ASN A 401 -7.02 -40.77 -4.84
#